data_AF-A0A0U0W932-F1
#
_entry.id   AF-A0A0U0W932-F1
#
_cell.length_a   1.000
_cell.length_b   1.000
_cell.length_c   1.000
_cell.angle_alpha   90.00
_cell.angle_beta   90.00
_cell.angle_gamma   90.00
#
_symmetry.space_group_name_H-M   'P 1'
#
loop_
_entity.id
_entity.type
_entity.pdbx_description
1 polymer ?
#
loop_
_entity_poly.entity_id
_entity_poly.type
_entity_poly.pdbx_seq_one_letter_code
_entity_poly.pdbx_strand_id
1 'polypeptide(L)'
;MSNGRKPTDSETLAHIRELVAEEKALREQLQHGDIEAAEENDRLRRVEVELDQCWDLLRQRRALRETGGDPREAEVRPADEVEGYLS
;
A
#
# COMPACT_ATOMS: atom_id res chain seq x y z
N MET A 1 13.01 -20.82 6.15
CA MET A 1 11.59 -21.13 5.85
C MET A 1 10.75 -19.95 6.30
N SER A 2 10.76 -18.83 5.57
CA SER A 2 9.90 -17.69 5.89
C SER A 2 8.48 -18.03 5.43
N ASN A 3 7.61 -18.37 6.38
CA ASN A 3 6.19 -18.56 6.11
C ASN A 3 5.61 -17.21 5.66
N GLY A 4 5.59 -16.99 4.34
CA GLY A 4 4.93 -15.87 3.68
C GLY A 4 3.41 -15.99 3.84
N ARG A 5 2.91 -15.68 5.03
CA ARG A 5 1.49 -15.47 5.29
C ARG A 5 1.10 -14.25 4.47
N LYS A 6 0.60 -14.46 3.25
CA LYS A 6 0.00 -13.39 2.45
C LYS A 6 -1.16 -12.79 3.26
N PRO A 7 -1.19 -11.47 3.47
CA PRO A 7 -2.25 -10.84 4.26
C PRO A 7 -3.61 -11.21 3.67
N THR A 8 -4.58 -11.48 4.54
CA THR A 8 -5.98 -11.70 4.20
C THR A 8 -6.62 -10.44 3.63
N ASP A 9 -7.78 -10.57 2.98
CA ASP A 9 -8.48 -9.41 2.42
C ASP A 9 -8.81 -8.39 3.52
N SER A 10 -9.18 -8.88 4.72
CA SER A 10 -9.41 -8.06 5.91
C SER A 10 -8.15 -7.34 6.40
N GLU A 11 -7.00 -8.02 6.43
CA GLU A 11 -5.73 -7.40 6.83
C GLU A 11 -5.29 -6.35 5.80
N THR A 12 -5.48 -6.62 4.51
CA THR A 12 -5.19 -5.68 3.41
C THR A 12 -6.09 -4.45 3.49
N LEU A 13 -7.39 -4.63 3.77
CA LEU A 13 -8.33 -3.54 3.96
C LEU A 13 -8.04 -2.72 5.23
N ALA A 14 -7.53 -3.36 6.29
CA ALA A 14 -7.08 -2.66 7.49
C ALA A 14 -5.86 -1.78 7.17
N HIS A 15 -4.87 -2.33 6.46
CA HIS A 15 -3.68 -1.59 6.02
C HIS A 15 -4.04 -0.39 5.14
N ILE A 16 -4.94 -0.55 4.16
CA ILE A 16 -5.46 0.55 3.33
C ILE A 16 -6.04 1.68 4.20
N ARG A 17 -6.75 1.36 5.29
CA ARG A 17 -7.32 2.38 6.19
C ARG A 17 -6.25 3.14 6.96
N GLU A 18 -5.19 2.44 7.38
CA GLU A 18 -4.05 3.05 8.07
C GLU A 18 -3.31 4.00 7.12
N LEU A 19 -3.04 3.57 5.88
CA LEU A 19 -2.44 4.39 4.83
C LEU A 19 -3.25 5.66 4.52
N VAL A 20 -4.57 5.55 4.41
CA VAL A 20 -5.45 6.73 4.21
C VAL A 20 -5.45 7.65 5.44
N ALA A 21 -5.31 7.10 6.64
CA ALA A 21 -5.19 7.91 7.85
C ALA A 21 -3.84 8.66 7.87
N GLU A 22 -2.76 8.01 7.41
CA GLU A 22 -1.44 8.62 7.27
C GLU A 22 -1.45 9.77 6.24
N GLU A 23 -2.06 9.60 5.07
CA GLU A 23 -2.24 10.68 4.09
C GLU A 23 -2.91 11.91 4.74
N LYS A 24 -3.96 11.70 5.53
CA LYS A 24 -4.65 12.78 6.23
C LYS A 24 -3.75 13.45 7.26
N ALA A 25 -3.02 12.66 8.04
CA ALA A 25 -2.08 13.18 9.03
C ALA A 25 -0.96 14.00 8.38
N LEU A 26 -0.44 13.58 7.23
CA LEU A 26 0.56 14.33 6.46
C LEU A 26 0.01 15.68 5.99
N ARG A 27 -1.22 15.70 5.46
CA ARG A 27 -1.88 16.94 5.07
C ARG A 27 -2.16 17.88 6.24
N GLU A 28 -2.50 17.33 7.40
CA GLU A 28 -2.68 18.12 8.63
C GLU A 28 -1.34 18.71 9.08
N GLN A 29 -0.27 17.91 9.13
CA GLN A 29 1.08 18.38 9.46
C GLN A 29 1.57 19.49 8.52
N LEU A 30 1.33 19.36 7.21
CA LEU A 30 1.69 20.41 6.25
C LEU A 30 0.89 21.69 6.50
N GLN A 31 -0.41 21.58 6.77
CA GLN A 31 -1.26 22.74 7.09
C GLN A 31 -0.86 23.43 8.40
N HIS A 32 -0.38 22.66 9.39
CA HIS A 32 0.16 23.19 10.65
C HIS A 32 1.56 23.77 10.50
N GLY A 33 2.27 23.47 9.41
CA GLY A 33 3.66 23.86 9.19
C GLY A 33 4.66 22.98 9.96
N ASP A 34 4.26 21.78 10.36
CA ASP A 34 5.12 20.80 11.04
C ASP A 34 6.08 20.11 10.05
N ILE A 35 5.68 20.03 8.78
CA ILE A 35 6.48 19.47 7.68
C ILE A 35 6.46 20.39 6.46
N GLU A 36 7.49 20.28 5.62
CA GLU A 36 7.56 20.98 4.33
C GLU A 36 6.77 20.23 3.26
N ALA A 37 6.31 20.95 2.23
CA ALA A 37 5.57 20.35 1.11
C ALA A 37 6.36 19.28 0.36
N ALA A 38 7.70 19.40 0.30
CA ALA A 38 8.56 18.38 -0.29
C ALA A 38 8.55 17.07 0.54
N GLU A 39 8.60 17.18 1.87
CA GLU A 39 8.56 16.04 2.77
C GLU A 39 7.17 15.37 2.77
N GLU A 40 6.10 16.17 2.72
CA GLU A 40 4.74 15.65 2.51
C GLU A 40 4.68 14.83 1.22
N ASN A 41 5.19 15.37 0.10
CA ASN A 41 5.12 14.70 -1.20
C ASN A 41 5.90 13.38 -1.24
N ASP A 42 7.11 13.35 -0.67
CA ASP A 42 7.93 12.14 -0.61
C ASP A 42 7.25 11.03 0.19
N ARG A 43 6.63 11.38 1.33
CA ARG A 43 5.89 10.42 2.16
C ARG A 43 4.58 10.00 1.50
N LEU A 44 3.84 10.95 0.92
CA LEU A 44 2.60 10.68 0.20
C LEU A 44 2.83 9.71 -0.96
N ARG A 45 3.93 9.87 -1.71
CA ARG A 45 4.29 8.96 -2.80
C ARG A 45 4.49 7.52 -2.32
N ARG A 46 5.07 7.32 -1.13
CA ARG A 46 5.21 5.97 -0.54
C ARG A 46 3.85 5.38 -0.19
N VAL A 47 3.00 6.19 0.45
CA VAL A 47 1.62 5.80 0.81
C VAL A 47 0.81 5.41 -0.44
N GLU A 48 0.90 6.20 -1.51
CA GLU A 48 0.25 5.92 -2.79
C GLU A 48 0.71 4.59 -3.41
N VAL A 49 2.03 4.34 -3.42
CA VAL A 49 2.59 3.07 -3.92
C VAL A 49 2.09 1.88 -3.11
N GLU A 50 2.05 1.99 -1.78
CA GLU A 50 1.52 0.92 -0.92
C GLU A 50 0.01 0.70 -1.12
N LEU A 51 -0.76 1.77 -1.31
CA LEU A 51 -2.18 1.69 -1.62
C LEU A 51 -2.43 0.94 -2.93
N ASP A 52 -1.67 1.28 -3.98
CA ASP A 52 -1.77 0.61 -5.28
C ASP A 52 -1.45 -0.89 -5.17
N GLN A 53 -0.40 -1.26 -4.42
CA GLN A 53 -0.08 -2.68 -4.15
C GLN A 53 -1.22 -3.41 -3.44
N CYS A 54 -1.82 -2.77 -2.43
CA CYS A 54 -2.94 -3.37 -1.69
C CYS A 54 -4.17 -3.55 -2.57
N TRP A 55 -4.49 -2.56 -3.41
CA TRP A 55 -5.59 -2.65 -4.36
C TRP A 55 -5.36 -3.70 -5.45
N ASP A 56 -4.15 -3.80 -5.98
CA ASP A 56 -3.79 -4.82 -6.96
C ASP A 56 -3.88 -6.23 -6.38
N LEU A 57 -3.44 -6.42 -5.14
CA LEU A 57 -3.59 -7.70 -4.43
C LEU A 57 -5.08 -8.09 -4.31
N LEU A 58 -5.93 -7.16 -3.86
CA LEU A 58 -7.37 -7.43 -3.74
C LEU A 58 -8.01 -7.73 -5.10
N ARG A 59 -7.63 -6.99 -6.14
CA ARG A 59 -8.12 -7.20 -7.51
C ARG A 59 -7.69 -8.58 -8.04
N GLN A 60 -6.43 -8.97 -7.84
CA GLN A 60 -5.92 -10.26 -8.27
C GLN A 60 -6.61 -11.41 -7.54
N ARG A 61 -6.82 -11.29 -6.23
CA ARG A 61 -7.55 -12.29 -5.44
C ARG A 61 -8.99 -12.42 -5.92
N ARG A 62 -9.64 -11.31 -6.26
CA ARG A 62 -10.99 -11.33 -6.81
C ARG A 62 -11.03 -12.03 -8.17
N ALA A 63 -10.10 -11.72 -9.08
CA ALA A 63 -10.01 -12.38 -10.38
C ALA A 63 -9.77 -13.90 -10.26
N LEU A 64 -8.92 -14.33 -9.31
CA LEU A 64 -8.68 -15.75 -9.04
C LEU A 64 -9.95 -16.45 -8.51
N ARG A 65 -10.67 -15.82 -7.57
CA ARG A 65 -11.97 -16.34 -7.08
C ARG A 65 -12.99 -16.49 -8.20
N GLU A 66 -13.08 -15.51 -9.10
CA GLU A 66 -14.04 -15.47 -10.20
C GLU A 66 -13.71 -16.51 -11.29
N THR A 67 -12.43 -16.82 -11.50
CA THR A 67 -11.97 -17.82 -12.48
C THR A 67 -11.86 -19.24 -11.92
N GLY A 68 -12.14 -19.43 -10.62
CA GLY A 68 -12.03 -20.72 -9.93
C GLY A 68 -10.60 -21.11 -9.52
N GLY A 69 -9.64 -20.20 -9.61
CA GLY A 69 -8.27 -20.37 -9.13
C GLY A 69 -8.13 -20.14 -7.62
N ASP A 70 -7.00 -20.54 -7.03
CA ASP A 70 -6.74 -20.34 -5.60
C ASP A 70 -6.37 -18.85 -5.32
N PRO A 71 -7.14 -18.12 -4.51
CA PRO A 71 -6.84 -16.72 -4.16
C PRO A 71 -5.53 -16.54 -3.38
N ARG A 72 -4.90 -17.63 -2.92
CA ARG A 72 -3.58 -17.62 -2.28
C ARG A 72 -2.44 -17.54 -3.30
N GLU A 73 -2.71 -17.78 -4.57
CA GLU A 73 -1.74 -17.59 -5.65
C GLU A 73 -1.52 -16.13 -6.00
N ALA A 74 -2.38 -15.21 -5.52
CA ALA A 74 -2.18 -13.78 -5.73
C ALA A 74 -0.81 -13.33 -5.19
N GLU A 75 0.04 -12.76 -6.02
CA GLU A 75 1.35 -12.25 -5.64
C GLU A 75 1.31 -10.73 -5.69
N VAL A 76 1.67 -10.09 -4.58
CA VAL A 76 1.95 -8.67 -4.58
C VAL A 76 3.08 -8.48 -5.58
N ARG A 77 2.81 -7.79 -6.69
CA ARG A 77 3.90 -7.37 -7.56
C ARG A 77 4.83 -6.54 -6.70
N PRO A 78 6.17 -6.74 -6.76
CA PRO A 78 7.07 -5.80 -6.14
C PRO A 78 6.63 -4.41 -6.60
N ALA A 79 6.56 -3.44 -5.69
CA ALA A 79 6.48 -2.04 -6.11
C ALA A 79 7.62 -1.93 -7.10
N ASP A 80 7.30 -1.68 -8.38
CA ASP A 80 8.33 -1.41 -9.39
C ASP A 80 9.33 -0.51 -8.68
N GLU A 81 10.56 -1.01 -8.52
CA GLU A 81 11.56 -0.41 -7.67
C GLU A 81 11.57 1.08 -7.98
N VAL A 82 10.93 1.87 -7.11
CA VAL A 82 11.16 3.31 -7.09
C VAL A 82 12.51 3.40 -6.42
N GLU A 83 13.54 3.10 -7.20
CA GLU A 83 14.94 3.40 -6.93
C GLU A 83 14.99 4.77 -6.26
N GLY A 84 15.57 4.80 -5.06
CA GLY A 84 16.33 5.97 -4.63
C GLY A 84 15.61 7.03 -3.77
N TYR A 85 14.93 6.65 -2.69
CA TYR A 85 14.67 7.62 -1.61
C TYR A 85 15.07 7.12 -0.22
N LEU A 86 16.28 6.60 -0.10
CA LEU A 86 17.05 6.51 1.15
C LEU A 86 18.56 6.49 0.80
N SER A 87 19.14 7.69 0.64
CA SER A 87 20.56 7.97 0.92
C SER A 87 20.67 9.40 1.43
#